data_AF-A0A1H8L7A7-F1
#
_entry.id   AF-A0A1H8L7A7-F1
#
_cell.length_a   1.000
_cell.length_b   1.000
_cell.length_c   1.000
_cell.angle_alpha   90.00
_cell.angle_beta   90.00
_cell.angle_gamma   90.00
#
_symmetry.space_group_name_H-M   'P 1'
#
loop_
_entity.id
_entity.type
_entity.pdbx_description
1 polymer ?
#
loop_
_entity_poly.entity_id
_entity_poly.type
_entity_poly.pdbx_seq_one_letter_code
_entity_poly.pdbx_strand_id
1 'polypeptide(L)' 'MKKPILYFIGILLLMVAFSLLIYPTPYRYLQYMNGGSFTQIKVNNFTGHTQRYVQETGWVDD' A
#
# COMPACT_ATOMS: atom_id res chain seq x y z
N MET A 1 28.12 22.82 -13.92
CA MET A 1 26.64 22.86 -13.74
C MET A 1 26.31 23.83 -12.62
N LYS A 2 25.30 24.69 -12.76
CA LYS A 2 24.94 25.64 -11.70
C LYS A 2 24.46 24.86 -10.47
N LYS A 3 24.92 25.22 -9.26
CA LYS A 3 24.57 24.55 -7.99
C LYS A 3 23.06 24.21 -7.85
N PRO A 4 22.10 25.06 -8.27
CA PRO A 4 20.67 24.75 -8.19
C PRO A 4 20.24 23.49 -8.97
N ILE A 5 20.88 23.23 -10.11
CA ILE A 5 20.55 22.09 -10.98
C ILE A 5 20.92 20.77 -10.28
N LEU A 6 22.03 20.77 -9.55
CA LEU A 6 22.48 19.58 -8.81
C LEU A 6 21.50 19.24 -7.67
N TYR A 7 21.03 20.25 -6.93
CA TYR A 7 20.03 20.06 -5.88
C TYR A 7 18.70 19.55 -6.44
N PHE A 8 18.24 20.10 -7.57
CA PHE A 8 17.01 19.66 -8.21
C PHE A 8 17.06 18.18 -8.61
N ILE A 9 18.14 17.76 -9.28
CA ILE A 9 18.33 16.35 -9.69
C ILE A 9 18.39 15.43 -8.46
N GLY A 10 19.08 15.85 -7.40
CA GLY A 10 19.17 15.07 -6.16
C GLY A 10 17.80 14.85 -5.49
N ILE A 11 16.98 15.91 -5.39
CA ILE A 11 15.62 15.81 -4.84
C ILE A 11 14.74 14.92 -5.71
N LEU A 12 14.84 15.07 -7.04
CA LEU A 12 14.07 14.24 -7.97
C LEU A 12 14.42 12.76 -7.81
N LEU A 13 15.70 12.43 -7.69
CA LEU A 13 16.17 11.06 -7.43
C LEU A 13 15.65 10.52 -6.10
N LEU A 14 15.65 11.33 -5.05
CA LEU A 14 15.10 10.94 -3.75
C LEU A 14 13.58 10.67 -3.83
N MET A 15 12.83 11.49 -4.57
CA MET A 15 11.39 11.25 -4.78
C MET A 15 11.13 9.94 -5.55
N VAL A 16 11.93 9.67 -6.58
CA VAL A 16 11.82 8.43 -7.35
C VAL A 16 12.16 7.22 -6.48
N ALA A 17 13.26 7.28 -5.71
CA ALA A 17 13.64 6.21 -4.79
C ALA A 17 12.57 5.99 -3.71
N PHE A 18 12.03 7.07 -3.13
CA PHE A 18 10.92 7.01 -2.18
C PHE A 18 9.69 6.33 -2.80
N SER A 19 9.31 6.72 -4.01
CA SER A 19 8.18 6.11 -4.72
C SER A 19 8.40 4.61 -4.93
N LEU A 20 9.57 4.18 -5.42
CA LEU A 20 9.82 2.77 -5.68
C LEU A 20 9.91 1.91 -4.40
N LEU A 21 10.43 2.47 -3.31
CA LEU A 21 10.65 1.72 -2.06
C LEU A 21 9.44 1.73 -1.13
N ILE A 22 8.63 2.79 -1.14
CA ILE A 22 7.52 2.97 -0.19
C ILE A 22 6.17 2.83 -0.87
N TYR A 23 6.05 3.16 -2.16
CA TYR A 23 4.77 3.15 -2.87
C TYR A 23 4.24 1.77 -3.31
N PRO A 24 4.96 0.63 -3.26
CA PRO A 24 4.26 -0.63 -3.06
C PRO A 24 3.90 -0.72 -1.58
N THR A 25 2.76 -0.14 -1.18
CA THR A 25 2.26 -0.37 0.18
C THR A 25 2.12 -1.88 0.37
N PRO A 26 2.60 -2.45 1.49
CA PRO A 26 2.62 -3.90 1.67
C PRO A 26 1.21 -4.48 1.63
N TYR A 27 0.20 -3.67 1.91
CA TYR A 27 -1.20 -4.06 1.87
C TYR A 27 -1.99 -3.27 0.83
N ARG A 28 -2.90 -3.96 0.16
CA ARG A 28 -3.98 -3.43 -0.64
C ARG A 28 -5.31 -3.76 0.03
N TYR A 29 -6.18 -2.76 0.16
CA TYR A 29 -7.52 -2.94 0.73
C TYR A 29 -8.54 -3.09 -0.39
N LEU A 30 -9.35 -4.13 -0.30
CA LEU A 30 -10.41 -4.47 -1.25
C LEU A 30 -11.74 -4.56 -0.48
N GLN A 31 -12.84 -4.37 -1.20
CA GLN A 31 -14.18 -4.55 -0.67
C GLN A 31 -14.92 -5.53 -1.57
N TYR A 32 -15.60 -6.50 -0.98
CA TYR A 32 -16.48 -7.39 -1.71
C TYR A 32 -17.85 -7.43 -1.04
N MET A 33 -18.89 -7.51 -1.87
CA MET A 33 -20.27 -7.65 -1.41
C MET A 33 -20.60 -9.13 -1.34
N ASN A 34 -20.96 -9.62 -0.16
CA ASN A 34 -21.38 -10.99 0.06
C ASN A 34 -22.68 -11.02 0.88
N GLY A 35 -23.72 -11.64 0.34
CA GLY A 35 -25.01 -11.78 1.05
C GLY A 35 -25.68 -10.46 1.48
N GLY A 36 -25.38 -9.34 0.80
CA GLY A 36 -25.91 -8.01 1.14
C GLY A 36 -25.07 -7.22 2.16
N SER A 37 -23.93 -7.76 2.61
CA SER A 37 -22.98 -7.06 3.47
C SER A 37 -21.68 -6.75 2.73
N PHE A 38 -21.04 -5.63 3.06
CA PHE A 38 -19.71 -5.27 2.58
C PHE A 38 -18.65 -5.77 3.54
N THR A 39 -17.76 -6.65 3.07
CA THR A 39 -16.62 -7.12 3.85
C THR A 39 -15.33 -6.48 3.33
N GLN A 40 -14.57 -5.88 4.23
CA GLN A 40 -13.24 -5.32 3.91
C GLN A 40 -12.22 -6.46 3.92
N ILE A 41 -11.41 -6.56 2.87
CA ILE A 41 -10.26 -7.46 2.77
C ILE A 41 -8.99 -6.63 2.74
N LYS A 42 -8.00 -7.03 3.52
CA LYS A 42 -6.62 -6.56 3.47
C LYS A 42 -5.77 -7.65 2.83
N VAL A 43 -5.16 -7.36 1.69
CA VAL A 43 -4.33 -8.29 0.92
C VAL A 43 -2.88 -7.86 1.00
N ASN A 44 -1.97 -8.75 1.40
CA ASN A 44 -0.55 -8.50 1.31
C ASN A 44 -0.08 -8.62 -0.16
N ASN A 45 0.47 -7.55 -0.72
CA ASN A 45 0.88 -7.50 -2.13
C ASN A 45 2.11 -8.37 -2.44
N PHE A 46 2.90 -8.74 -1.43
CA PHE A 46 4.10 -9.56 -1.58
C PHE A 46 3.83 -11.05 -1.35
N THR A 47 3.02 -11.38 -0.35
CA THR A 47 2.74 -12.79 0.01
C THR A 47 1.42 -13.31 -0.55
N GLY A 48 0.53 -12.43 -1.02
CA GLY A 48 -0.85 -12.79 -1.39
C GLY A 48 -1.75 -13.09 -0.20
N HIS A 49 -1.24 -13.06 1.03
CA HIS A 49 -1.99 -13.37 2.24
C HIS A 49 -3.17 -12.39 2.43
N THR A 50 -4.36 -12.94 2.66
CA THR A 50 -5.60 -12.16 2.82
C THR A 50 -6.07 -12.18 4.26
N GLN A 51 -6.53 -11.03 4.74
CA GLN A 51 -7.20 -10.89 6.03
C GLN A 51 -8.54 -10.23 5.79
N ARG A 52 -9.61 -10.72 6.41
CA ARG A 52 -10.91 -10.05 6.40
C ARG A 52 -11.12 -9.26 7.68
N TYR A 53 -11.86 -8.17 7.59
CA TYR A 53 -12.26 -7.41 8.77
C TYR A 53 -13.53 -7.98 9.39
N VAL A 54 -13.45 -8.35 10.66
CA VAL A 54 -14.56 -8.78 11.52
C VAL A 54 -14.71 -7.74 12.62
N GLN A 55 -15.92 -7.23 12.83
CA GLN A 55 -16.16 -6.11 13.75
C GLN A 55 -15.74 -6.40 15.20
N GLU A 56 -15.85 -7.65 15.64
CA GLU A 56 -15.55 -8.06 17.02
C GLU A 56 -14.06 -8.33 17.27
N THR A 57 -13.32 -8.79 16.26
CA THR A 57 -11.94 -9.30 16.40
C THR A 57 -10.90 -8.57 15.56
N GLY A 58 -11.33 -7.66 14.67
CA GLY A 58 -10.45 -6.91 13.77
C GLY A 58 -10.07 -7.69 12.52
N TRP A 59 -8.80 -7.61 12.12
CA TRP A 59 -8.29 -8.33 10.95
C TRP A 59 -8.02 -9.80 11.30
N VAL A 60 -8.76 -10.70 10.67
CA VAL A 60 -8.64 -12.15 10.85
C VAL A 60 -8.16 -12.76 9.55
N ASP A 61 -7.25 -13.72 9.65
CA ASP A 61 -6.77 -14.48 8.50
C ASP A 61 -7.94 -15.28 7.90
N ASP A 62 -8.08 -15.20 6.58
CA ASP A 62 -9.11 -15.91 5.81
C ASP A 62 -8.52 -17.15 5.14
#